data_AF-A0A7S2HXK5-F1
#
_entry.id   AF-A0A7S2HXK5-F1
#
_cell.length_a   1.000
_cell.length_b   1.000
_cell.length_c   1.000
_cell.angle_alpha   90.00
_cell.angle_beta   90.00
_cell.angle_gamma   90.00
#
_symmetry.space_group_name_H-M   'P 1'
#
loop_
_entity.id
_entity.type
_entity.pdbx_description
1 polymer ?
#
loop_
_entity_poly.entity_id
_entity_poly.type
_entity_poly.pdbx_seq_one_letter_code
_entity_poly.pdbx_strand_id
1 'polypeptide(L)'
;FDSTEDLCKLEREETIKELSNEEKLARVTACDQPSSCQDGMLEVVSFRGTLHMGQCMVGLSNADRLCQCKEVTVTMKKRVSVQIDGEPWRQDACTINIKRKKDP
;
A
#
# COMPACT_ATOMS: atom_id res chain seq x y z
N PHE A 1 0.98 31.64 24.74
CA PHE A 1 -0.36 31.93 24.23
C PHE A 1 -0.23 32.21 22.75
N ASP A 2 -0.24 31.16 21.94
CA ASP A 2 -0.56 31.25 20.52
C ASP A 2 -1.71 30.27 20.30
N SER A 3 -2.85 30.80 19.88
CA SER A 3 -4.19 30.31 20.22
C SER A 3 -4.89 29.61 19.06
N THR A 4 -4.17 28.80 18.27
CA THR A 4 -4.76 28.10 17.11
C THR A 4 -4.43 26.61 16.99
N GLU A 5 -3.67 26.02 17.93
CA GLU A 5 -3.36 24.57 17.88
C GLU A 5 -4.35 23.68 18.66
N ASP A 6 -5.28 24.27 19.41
CA ASP A 6 -6.21 23.51 20.28
C ASP A 6 -7.57 23.18 19.63
N LEU A 7 -7.97 23.83 18.53
CA LEU A 7 -9.27 23.57 17.88
C LEU A 7 -9.24 22.37 16.91
N CYS A 8 -8.11 22.08 16.26
CA CYS A 8 -7.98 20.94 15.34
C CYS A 8 -7.72 19.58 16.05
N LYS A 9 -7.53 19.60 17.39
CA LYS A 9 -7.37 18.39 18.20
C LYS A 9 -8.70 17.82 18.67
N LEU A 10 -9.70 18.66 18.94
CA LEU A 10 -10.96 18.21 19.53
C LEU A 10 -11.94 17.61 18.50
N GLU A 11 -11.93 18.02 17.23
CA GLU A 11 -12.77 17.38 16.20
C GLU A 11 -12.24 16.00 15.75
N ARG A 12 -10.95 15.72 15.95
CA ARG A 12 -10.35 14.42 15.59
C ARG A 12 -10.59 13.31 16.60
N GLU A 13 -10.91 13.65 17.85
CA GLU A 13 -11.04 12.65 18.93
C GLU A 13 -12.46 12.07 19.04
N GLU A 14 -13.50 12.79 18.62
CA GLU A 14 -14.89 12.31 18.79
C GLU A 14 -15.44 11.44 17.65
N THR A 15 -14.80 11.43 16.47
CA THR A 15 -15.27 10.63 15.31
C THR A 15 -14.74 9.18 15.33
N ILE A 16 -13.81 8.84 16.24
CA ILE A 16 -13.42 7.45 16.50
C ILE A 16 -14.38 6.84 17.54
N LYS A 17 -15.69 6.99 17.30
CA LYS A 17 -16.72 6.22 18.01
C LYS A 17 -16.92 4.90 17.26
N GLU A 18 -16.51 3.84 17.94
CA GLU A 18 -16.98 2.45 17.78
C GLU A 18 -16.98 1.86 16.36
N LEU A 19 -15.85 1.96 15.68
CA LEU A 19 -15.55 1.02 14.59
C LEU A 19 -15.13 -0.32 15.20
N SER A 20 -15.75 -1.39 14.70
CA SER A 20 -15.47 -2.77 15.08
C SER A 20 -13.97 -3.07 14.94
N ASN A 21 -13.47 -4.05 15.68
CA ASN A 21 -12.05 -4.43 15.60
C ASN A 21 -11.65 -4.81 14.17
N GLU A 22 -12.58 -5.31 13.35
CA GLU A 22 -12.37 -5.62 11.94
C GLU A 22 -12.22 -4.35 11.07
N GLU A 23 -12.98 -3.29 11.34
CA GLU A 23 -12.85 -2.00 10.64
C GLU A 23 -11.56 -1.25 11.05
N LYS A 24 -11.14 -1.39 12.32
CA LYS A 24 -9.83 -0.93 12.77
C LYS A 24 -8.71 -1.72 12.09
N LEU A 25 -8.83 -3.05 12.01
CA LEU A 25 -7.83 -3.89 11.35
C LEU A 25 -7.74 -3.63 9.84
N ALA A 26 -8.88 -3.36 9.18
CA ALA A 26 -8.95 -2.99 7.77
C ALA A 26 -8.20 -1.68 7.47
N ARG A 27 -8.28 -0.69 8.36
CA ARG A 27 -7.49 0.56 8.24
C ARG A 27 -6.00 0.40 8.51
N VAL A 28 -5.58 -0.71 9.13
CA VAL A 28 -4.21 -0.95 9.59
C VAL A 28 -3.41 -1.76 8.58
N THR A 29 -4.08 -2.44 7.64
CA THR A 29 -3.43 -3.33 6.67
C THR A 29 -3.88 -3.16 5.23
N ALA A 30 -4.91 -2.35 4.94
CA ALA A 30 -5.42 -2.18 3.59
C ALA A 30 -5.34 -0.75 3.10
N CYS A 31 -5.04 -0.62 1.81
CA CYS A 31 -5.46 0.49 0.96
C CYS A 31 -6.97 0.78 1.21
N ASP A 32 -7.52 1.94 0.81
CA ASP A 32 -8.95 2.32 1.06
C ASP A 32 -10.03 1.25 0.74
N GLN A 33 -9.66 0.17 0.03
CA GLN A 33 -10.43 -1.08 -0.09
C GLN A 33 -9.52 -2.27 0.26
N PRO A 34 -10.05 -3.32 0.92
CA PRO A 34 -9.29 -4.53 1.22
C PRO A 34 -8.78 -5.21 -0.05
N SER A 35 -7.48 -5.50 -0.11
CA SER A 35 -6.89 -6.27 -1.22
C SER A 35 -7.35 -7.73 -1.15
N SER A 36 -7.68 -8.32 -2.30
CA SER A 36 -8.01 -9.75 -2.39
C SER A 36 -7.03 -10.46 -3.32
N CYS A 37 -6.58 -11.65 -2.91
CA CYS A 37 -5.76 -12.50 -3.78
C CYS A 37 -6.59 -13.27 -4.82
N GLN A 38 -7.92 -13.22 -4.71
CA GLN A 38 -8.86 -14.10 -5.43
C GLN A 38 -9.82 -13.32 -6.33
N ASP A 39 -9.85 -11.98 -6.25
CA ASP A 39 -10.69 -11.13 -7.09
C ASP A 39 -10.19 -11.05 -8.55
N GLY A 40 -8.95 -11.43 -8.73
CA GLY A 40 -8.32 -11.49 -10.00
C GLY A 40 -7.70 -10.22 -10.52
N MET A 41 -7.28 -9.38 -9.59
CA MET A 41 -6.65 -8.12 -9.87
C MET A 41 -5.24 -8.08 -9.26
N LEU A 42 -4.37 -7.31 -9.89
CA LEU A 42 -3.05 -6.94 -9.38
C LEU A 42 -3.19 -5.64 -8.60
N GLU A 43 -2.71 -5.64 -7.36
CA GLU A 43 -2.55 -4.44 -6.55
C GLU A 43 -1.20 -3.78 -6.84
N VAL A 44 -1.22 -2.51 -7.23
CA VAL A 44 -0.01 -1.73 -7.47
C VAL A 44 0.09 -0.68 -6.37
N VAL A 45 1.08 -0.84 -5.50
CA VAL A 45 1.31 0.03 -4.35
C VAL A 45 2.71 0.65 -4.39
N SER A 46 2.88 1.75 -3.67
CA SER A 46 4.17 2.42 -3.53
C SER A 46 4.48 2.76 -2.08
N PHE A 47 5.78 2.87 -1.80
CA PHE A 47 6.30 3.31 -0.50
C PHE A 47 7.24 4.49 -0.71
N ARG A 48 7.12 5.51 0.15
CA ARG A 48 7.98 6.70 0.12
C ARG A 48 9.42 6.42 0.58
N GLY A 49 9.61 5.38 1.39
CA GLY A 49 10.93 4.97 1.90
C GLY A 49 10.84 3.90 3.00
N THR A 50 11.99 3.52 3.56
CA THR A 50 12.09 2.43 4.54
C THR A 50 11.33 2.73 5.85
N LEU A 51 11.31 3.98 6.29
CA LEU A 51 10.54 4.37 7.49
C LEU A 51 9.03 4.17 7.27
N HIS A 52 8.52 4.59 6.10
CA HIS A 52 7.11 4.39 5.72
C HIS A 52 6.77 2.90 5.69
N MET A 53 7.62 2.09 5.05
CA MET A 53 7.47 0.63 5.03
C MET A 53 7.49 0.03 6.44
N GLY A 54 8.36 0.50 7.33
CA GLY A 54 8.41 0.07 8.72
C GLY A 54 7.15 0.41 9.50
N GLN A 55 6.60 1.62 9.31
CA GLN A 55 5.32 2.03 9.90
C GLN A 55 4.16 1.16 9.38
N CYS A 56 4.15 0.82 8.09
CA CYS A 56 3.17 -0.11 7.53
C CYS A 56 3.26 -1.50 8.19
N MET A 57 4.47 -2.00 8.40
CA MET A 57 4.68 -3.32 9.01
C MET A 57 4.13 -3.41 10.45
N VAL A 58 4.20 -2.31 11.22
CA VAL A 58 3.68 -2.25 12.59
C VAL A 58 2.26 -1.69 12.69
N GLY A 59 1.61 -1.41 11.55
CA GLY A 59 0.23 -0.94 11.54
C GLY A 59 0.02 0.53 11.90
N LEU A 60 1.06 1.37 11.79
CA LEU A 60 0.98 2.82 12.02
C LEU A 60 0.78 3.63 10.73
N SER A 61 0.83 2.98 9.57
CA SER A 61 0.62 3.60 8.25
C SER A 61 0.16 2.57 7.21
N ASN A 62 -0.17 3.02 6.00
CA ASN A 62 -0.58 2.16 4.89
C ASN A 62 0.29 2.43 3.65
N ALA A 63 0.45 1.43 2.80
CA ALA A 63 1.06 1.65 1.49
C ALA A 63 0.17 2.56 0.63
N ASP A 64 0.76 3.40 -0.21
CA ASP A 64 0.00 4.25 -1.12
C ASP A 64 -0.43 3.42 -2.33
N ARG A 65 -1.72 3.12 -2.47
CA ARG A 65 -2.27 2.43 -3.65
C ARG A 65 -2.25 3.34 -4.87
N LEU A 66 -1.56 2.91 -5.92
CA LEU A 66 -1.51 3.62 -7.20
C LEU A 66 -2.67 3.22 -8.10
N CYS A 67 -2.92 1.91 -8.24
CA CYS A 67 -4.03 1.39 -9.01
C CYS A 67 -4.28 -0.10 -8.72
N GLN A 68 -5.42 -0.59 -9.21
CA GLN A 68 -5.75 -2.00 -9.29
C GLN A 68 -6.00 -2.35 -10.78
N CYS A 69 -5.40 -3.42 -11.29
CA CYS A 69 -5.46 -3.73 -12.74
C CYS A 69 -5.27 -5.23 -13.05
N LYS A 70 -5.61 -5.68 -14.25
CA LYS A 70 -5.36 -7.09 -14.68
C LYS A 70 -3.99 -7.28 -15.35
N GLU A 71 -3.41 -6.18 -15.81
CA GLU A 71 -2.16 -6.13 -16.55
C GLU A 71 -1.49 -4.79 -16.28
N VAL A 72 -0.19 -4.82 -16.02
CA VAL A 72 0.64 -3.64 -15.75
C VAL A 72 1.97 -3.74 -16.48
N THR A 73 2.40 -2.61 -17.04
CA THR A 73 3.72 -2.45 -17.65
C THR A 73 4.60 -1.60 -16.76
N VAL A 74 5.69 -2.17 -16.27
CA VAL A 74 6.66 -1.48 -15.40
C VAL A 74 7.92 -1.19 -16.20
N THR A 75 8.28 0.09 -16.34
CA THR A 75 9.53 0.51 -17.01
C THR A 75 10.54 0.98 -15.98
N MET A 76 11.64 0.23 -15.86
CA MET A 76 12.77 0.55 -15.01
C MET A 76 13.83 1.30 -15.82
N LYS A 77 14.10 2.56 -15.47
CA LYS A 77 15.08 3.41 -16.18
C LYS A 77 16.53 3.21 -15.72
N LYS A 78 16.75 2.43 -14.67
CA LYS A 78 18.06 2.19 -14.04
C LYS A 78 18.11 0.80 -13.42
N ARG A 79 19.30 0.36 -13.05
CA ARG A 79 19.48 -0.91 -12.33
C ARG A 79 18.85 -0.84 -10.93
N VAL A 80 17.88 -1.71 -10.66
CA VAL A 80 17.14 -1.78 -9.38
C VAL A 80 17.20 -3.18 -8.79
N SER A 81 16.91 -3.30 -7.49
CA SER A 81 16.70 -4.60 -6.84
C SER A 81 15.26 -5.04 -7.07
N VAL A 82 15.05 -6.31 -7.41
CA VAL A 82 13.73 -6.91 -7.63
C VAL A 82 13.66 -8.22 -6.85
N GLN A 83 12.45 -8.60 -6.46
CA GLN A 83 12.16 -9.87 -5.82
C GLN A 83 10.87 -10.45 -6.41
N ILE A 84 10.89 -11.75 -6.73
CA ILE A 84 9.72 -12.52 -7.18
C ILE A 84 9.78 -13.85 -6.45
N ASP A 85 8.67 -14.26 -5.87
CA ASP A 85 8.50 -15.58 -5.22
C ASP A 85 9.64 -15.95 -4.26
N GLY A 86 10.10 -14.98 -3.47
CA GLY A 86 11.19 -15.16 -2.51
C GLY A 86 12.60 -14.90 -3.06
N GLU A 87 12.81 -14.96 -4.38
CA GLU A 87 14.13 -14.88 -5.00
C GLU A 87 14.51 -13.42 -5.37
N PRO A 88 15.59 -12.86 -4.78
CA PRO A 88 16.05 -11.51 -5.09
C PRO A 88 17.09 -11.47 -6.22
N TRP A 89 17.05 -10.44 -7.07
CA TRP A 89 18.11 -10.16 -8.04
C TRP A 89 18.27 -8.66 -8.34
N ARG A 90 19.32 -8.32 -9.10
CA ARG A 90 19.56 -6.96 -9.61
C ARG A 90 19.14 -6.90 -11.08
N GLN A 91 18.05 -6.20 -11.34
CA GLN A 91 17.49 -6.00 -12.68
C GLN A 91 18.10 -4.75 -13.31
N ASP A 92 18.76 -4.88 -14.46
CA ASP A 92 19.16 -3.73 -15.29
C ASP A 92 17.94 -3.02 -15.89
N ALA A 93 18.14 -1.84 -16.48
CA ALA A 93 17.05 -1.08 -17.08
C ALA A 93 16.28 -1.93 -18.11
N CYS A 94 14.97 -2.04 -17.94
CA CYS A 94 14.11 -2.89 -18.77
C CYS A 94 12.64 -2.47 -18.67
N THR A 95 11.81 -3.05 -19.51
CA THR A 95 10.35 -2.97 -19.42
C THR A 95 9.78 -4.36 -19.17
N ILE A 96 9.03 -4.51 -18.08
CA ILE A 96 8.40 -5.78 -17.68
C ILE A 96 6.90 -5.65 -17.84
N ASN A 97 6.27 -6.63 -18.50
CA ASN A 97 4.82 -6.76 -18.58
C ASN A 97 4.37 -7.85 -17.61
N ILE A 98 3.53 -7.47 -16.65
CA ILE A 98 2.99 -8.38 -15.63
C ILE A 98 1.50 -8.50 -15.90
N LYS A 99 1.02 -9.74 -16.04
CA LYS A 99 -0.38 -10.02 -16.33
C LYS A 99 -0.87 -11.14 -15.44
N ARG A 100 -2.07 -10.99 -14.87
CA ARG A 100 -2.71 -12.09 -14.16
C ARG A 100 -2.99 -13.23 -15.15
N LYS A 101 -2.50 -14.43 -14.82
CA LYS A 101 -2.89 -15.67 -15.51
C LYS A 101 -4.38 -15.90 -15.26
N LYS A 102 -5.15 -16.09 -16.33
CA LYS A 102 -6.56 -16.47 -16.20
C LYS A 102 -6.64 -17.90 -15.67
N ASP A 103 -7.53 -18.12 -14.71
CA ASP A 103 -7.89 -19.47 -14.32
C ASP A 103 -8.62 -20.15 -15.51
N PRO A 104 -8.35 -21.43 -15.80
CA PRO A 104 -8.96 -22.17 -16.90
C PRO A 104 -10.48 -22.36 -16.71
#